data_AF-A0A973XQG7-F1
#
_entry.id   AF-A0A973XQG7-F1
#
_cell.length_a   1.000
_cell.length_b   1.000
_cell.length_c   1.000
_cell.angle_alpha   90.00
_cell.angle_beta   90.00
_cell.angle_gamma   90.00
#
_symmetry.space_group_name_H-M   'P 1'
#
loop_
_entity.id
_entity.type
_entity.pdbx_description
1 polymer ?
#
loop_
_entity_poly.entity_id
_entity_poly.type
_entity_poly.pdbx_seq_one_letter_code
_entity_poly.pdbx_strand_id
1 'polypeptide(L)'
;MQMIEWSGTPAYQQVAEDLRKRIARDEFTQSGKLPSLSELQGHYGVTVTVARDAIRQLRTDGLAVSHQGKGAFLTVDSADRAREAGPEAAIAELRDEVTRLRSEVSDLRERVAALETE
;
A
#
# COMPACT_ATOMS: atom_id res chain seq x y z
N MET A 1 -18.06 -1.85 10.64
CA MET A 1 -17.42 -3.18 10.68
C MET A 1 -17.14 -3.57 9.25
N GLN A 2 -15.88 -3.59 8.84
CA GLN A 2 -15.46 -3.90 7.48
C GLN A 2 -14.96 -5.35 7.48
N MET A 3 -15.74 -6.29 6.96
CA MET A 3 -15.34 -7.69 6.96
C MET A 3 -14.34 -7.93 5.84
N ILE A 4 -13.16 -8.48 6.17
CA ILE A 4 -12.16 -8.87 5.17
C ILE A 4 -12.70 -10.11 4.43
N GLU A 5 -12.92 -10.00 3.12
CA GLU A 5 -13.36 -11.11 2.29
C GLU A 5 -12.19 -12.01 1.87
N TRP A 6 -12.45 -13.31 1.68
CA TRP A 6 -11.47 -14.25 1.15
C TRP A 6 -11.30 -14.03 -0.36
N SER A 7 -10.31 -13.22 -0.74
CA SER A 7 -10.00 -12.85 -2.12
C SER A 7 -8.76 -13.55 -2.69
N GLY A 8 -8.20 -14.54 -1.98
CA GLY A 8 -6.92 -15.19 -2.31
C GLY A 8 -5.69 -14.45 -1.75
N THR A 9 -5.86 -13.21 -1.31
CA THR A 9 -4.83 -12.43 -0.59
C THR A 9 -4.91 -12.72 0.92
N PRO A 10 -3.78 -12.99 1.61
CA PRO A 10 -3.78 -13.21 3.06
C PRO A 10 -4.47 -12.08 3.83
N ALA A 11 -5.31 -12.42 4.80
CA ALA A 11 -6.13 -11.46 5.54
C ALA A 11 -5.30 -10.34 6.22
N TYR A 12 -4.09 -10.65 6.69
CA TYR A 12 -3.21 -9.65 7.32
C TYR A 12 -2.72 -8.60 6.31
N GLN A 13 -2.49 -8.99 5.05
CA GLN A 13 -2.09 -8.08 3.99
C GLN A 13 -3.24 -7.15 3.62
N GLN A 14 -4.46 -7.67 3.56
CA GLN A 14 -5.65 -6.86 3.30
C GLN A 14 -5.86 -5.80 4.40
N VAL A 15 -5.69 -6.17 5.68
CA VAL A 15 -5.75 -5.23 6.80
C VAL A 15 -4.62 -4.20 6.74
N ALA A 16 -3.38 -4.64 6.47
CA ALA A 16 -2.23 -3.73 6.37
C ALA A 16 -2.40 -2.72 5.23
N GLU A 17 -2.94 -3.15 4.10
CA GLU A 17 -3.18 -2.31 2.94
C GLU A 17 -4.28 -1.27 3.21
N ASP A 18 -5.36 -1.67 3.87
CA ASP A 18 -6.38 -0.73 4.31
C ASP A 18 -5.81 0.32 5.29
N LEU A 19 -5.04 -0.13 6.28
CA LEU A 19 -4.36 0.77 7.21
C LEU A 19 -3.38 1.72 6.50
N ARG A 20 -2.64 1.26 5.49
CA ARG A 20 -1.77 2.11 4.67
C ARG A 20 -2.57 3.23 4.00
N LYS A 21 -3.72 2.92 3.39
CA LYS A 21 -4.59 3.92 2.77
C LYS A 21 -5.12 4.93 3.79
N ARG A 22 -5.46 4.47 4.99
CA ARG A 22 -5.92 5.33 6.09
C ARG A 22 -4.81 6.26 6.60
N ILE A 23 -3.57 5.76 6.68
CA ILE A 23 -2.37 6.56 6.99
C ILE A 23 -2.14 7.62 5.91
N ALA A 24 -2.22 7.25 4.62
CA ALA A 24 -2.07 8.19 3.50
C ALA A 24 -3.13 9.32 3.49
N ARG A 25 -4.29 9.08 4.12
CA ARG A 25 -5.39 10.05 4.31
C ARG A 25 -5.27 10.87 5.59
N ASP A 26 -4.14 10.80 6.29
CA ASP A 26 -3.87 11.48 7.56
C ASP A 26 -4.84 11.12 8.72
N GLU A 27 -5.48 9.95 8.65
CA GLU A 27 -6.55 9.59 9.59
C GLU A 27 -6.03 9.41 11.03
N PHE A 28 -4.76 9.03 11.21
CA PHE A 28 -4.15 8.81 12.52
C PHE A 28 -3.19 9.93 12.94
N THR A 29 -3.02 10.98 12.14
CA THR A 29 -1.96 11.99 12.32
C THR A 29 -2.14 12.81 13.61
N GLN A 30 -3.38 13.05 14.05
CA GLN A 30 -3.66 13.80 15.29
C GLN A 30 -3.22 13.08 16.56
N SER A 31 -3.42 11.76 16.63
CA SER A 31 -3.02 10.96 17.80
C SER A 31 -1.62 10.35 17.63
N GLY A 32 -1.16 10.23 16.39
CA GLY A 32 0.01 9.45 15.98
C GLY A 32 -0.12 7.96 16.31
N LYS A 33 -1.24 7.49 16.85
CA LYS A 33 -1.40 6.16 17.43
C LYS A 33 -2.27 5.30 16.54
N LEU A 34 -1.78 4.11 16.20
CA LEU A 34 -2.57 3.12 15.48
C LEU A 34 -3.60 2.45 16.41
N PRO A 35 -4.72 1.97 15.86
CA PRO A 35 -5.69 1.19 16.61
C PRO A 35 -5.03 -0.01 17.29
N SER A 36 -5.48 -0.32 18.51
CA SER A 36 -5.06 -1.50 19.24
C SER A 36 -5.47 -2.79 18.53
N LEU A 37 -4.83 -3.90 18.86
CA LEU A 37 -5.16 -5.20 18.27
C LEU A 37 -6.64 -5.55 18.47
N SER A 38 -7.21 -5.26 19.64
CA SER A 38 -8.63 -5.50 19.93
C SER A 38 -9.55 -4.67 19.05
N GLU A 39 -9.23 -3.39 18.84
CA GLU A 39 -9.97 -2.51 17.94
C GLU A 39 -9.89 -2.99 16.48
N LEU A 40 -8.72 -3.47 16.04
CA LEU A 40 -8.56 -4.05 14.71
C LEU A 40 -9.38 -5.33 14.55
N GLN A 41 -9.41 -6.20 15.55
CA GLN A 41 -10.23 -7.41 15.51
C GLN A 41 -11.72 -7.07 15.38
N GLY A 42 -12.21 -6.13 16.20
CA GLY A 42 -13.60 -5.69 16.14
C GLY A 42 -13.91 -4.99 14.82
N HIS A 43 -13.01 -4.15 14.32
CA HIS A 43 -13.26 -3.39 13.09
C HIS A 43 -13.25 -4.28 11.84
N TYR A 44 -12.27 -5.19 11.74
CA TYR A 44 -12.01 -5.99 10.55
C TYR A 44 -12.58 -7.43 10.61
N GLY A 45 -13.08 -7.87 11.76
CA GLY A 45 -13.56 -9.24 11.97
C GLY A 45 -12.44 -10.29 11.92
N VAL A 46 -11.21 -9.90 12.27
CA VAL A 46 -10.01 -10.77 12.16
C VAL A 46 -9.55 -11.33 13.51
N THR A 47 -8.66 -12.32 13.47
CA THR A 47 -8.01 -12.84 14.68
C THR A 47 -6.93 -11.88 15.20
N VAL A 48 -6.56 -12.01 16.48
CA VAL A 48 -5.46 -11.23 17.09
C VAL A 48 -4.16 -11.40 16.27
N THR A 49 -3.89 -12.62 15.80
CA THR A 49 -2.68 -12.93 15.03
C THR A 49 -2.67 -12.17 13.71
N VAL A 50 -3.78 -12.17 12.98
CA VAL A 50 -3.91 -11.40 11.72
C VAL A 50 -3.75 -9.90 11.95
N ALA A 51 -4.38 -9.35 13.00
CA ALA A 51 -4.20 -7.95 13.36
C ALA A 51 -2.75 -7.61 13.72
N ARG A 52 -2.08 -8.51 14.46
CA ARG A 52 -0.69 -8.35 14.86
C ARG A 52 0.25 -8.40 13.66
N ASP A 53 0.01 -9.32 12.74
CA ASP A 53 0.80 -9.47 11.51
C ASP A 53 0.61 -8.27 10.58
N ALA A 54 -0.59 -7.68 10.52
CA ALA A 54 -0.84 -6.44 9.79
C ALA A 54 -0.04 -5.27 10.37
N ILE A 55 -0.04 -5.09 11.70
CA ILE A 55 0.78 -4.07 12.37
C ILE A 55 2.28 -4.33 12.16
N ARG A 56 2.70 -5.60 12.18
CA ARG A 56 4.08 -5.99 11.91
C ARG A 56 4.48 -5.60 10.48
N GLN A 57 3.60 -5.79 9.51
CA GLN A 57 3.84 -5.39 8.11
C GLN A 57 4.07 -3.87 8.02
N LEU A 58 3.20 -3.05 8.60
CA LEU A 58 3.37 -1.59 8.62
C LEU A 58 4.68 -1.14 9.27
N ARG A 59 5.19 -1.90 10.25
CA ARG A 59 6.50 -1.64 10.86
C ARG A 59 7.65 -1.98 9.92
N THR A 60 7.57 -3.12 9.24
CA THR A 60 8.54 -3.50 8.20
C THR A 60 8.57 -2.46 7.09
N ASP A 61 7.42 -1.92 6.72
CA ASP A 61 7.27 -0.88 5.70
C ASP A 61 7.72 0.51 6.20
N GLY A 62 8.18 0.63 7.45
CA GLY A 62 8.68 1.88 8.03
C GLY A 62 7.61 2.93 8.32
N LEU A 63 6.33 2.55 8.27
CA LEU A 63 5.17 3.43 8.52
C LEU A 63 4.84 3.52 10.02
N ALA A 64 5.25 2.53 10.81
CA ALA A 64 4.94 2.45 12.22
C ALA A 64 6.11 1.98 13.09
N VAL A 65 6.08 2.34 14.37
CA VAL A 65 6.99 1.91 15.43
C VAL A 65 6.21 1.45 16.65
N SER A 66 6.66 0.37 17.31
CA SER A 66 6.02 -0.10 18.54
C SER A 66 6.69 0.50 19.76
N HIS A 67 5.88 1.06 20.66
CA HIS A 67 6.29 1.45 22.00
C HIS A 67 5.78 0.42 23.00
N GLN A 68 6.69 -0.22 23.73
CA GLN A 68 6.36 -1.28 24.70
C GLN A 68 5.31 -0.77 25.70
N GLY A 69 4.22 -1.52 25.86
CA GLY A 69 3.10 -1.18 26.75
C GLY A 69 2.20 -0.03 26.29
N LYS A 70 2.53 0.69 25.21
CA LYS A 70 1.79 1.87 24.74
C LYS A 70 1.09 1.68 23.39
N GLY A 71 1.53 0.69 22.60
CA GLY A 71 0.93 0.35 21.29
C GLY A 71 1.85 0.69 20.12
N ALA A 72 1.28 0.77 18.92
CA ALA A 72 1.99 1.16 17.71
C ALA A 72 1.69 2.61 17.34
N PHE A 73 2.72 3.35 16.90
CA PHE A 73 2.65 4.76 16.54
C PHE A 73 3.22 4.98 15.16
N LEU A 74 2.74 6.01 14.48
CA LEU A 74 3.22 6.44 13.18
C LEU A 74 4.65 6.99 13.24
N THR A 75 5.41 6.81 12.16
CA THR A 75 6.68 7.52 11.94
C THR A 75 6.43 8.92 11.40
N VAL A 76 7.43 9.80 11.52
CA VAL A 76 7.35 11.23 11.16
C VAL A 76 6.87 11.43 9.72
N ASP A 77 7.32 10.58 8.79
CA ASP A 77 6.98 10.67 7.36
C ASP A 77 6.04 9.53 6.90
N SER A 78 5.33 8.90 7.83
CA SER A 78 4.49 7.73 7.53
C SER A 78 3.41 8.02 6.50
N ALA A 79 2.80 9.21 6.52
CA ALA A 79 1.77 9.60 5.58
C ALA A 79 2.33 9.76 4.15
N ASP A 80 3.47 10.44 4.01
CA ASP A 80 4.13 10.62 2.71
C ASP A 80 4.63 9.29 2.15
N ARG A 81 5.27 8.47 2.97
CA ARG A 81 5.70 7.12 2.59
C ARG A 81 4.53 6.22 2.21
N ALA A 82 3.39 6.34 2.89
CA ALA A 82 2.20 5.57 2.55
C ALA A 82 1.61 5.97 1.19
N ARG A 83 1.73 7.25 0.80
CA ARG A 83 1.34 7.75 -0.53
C ARG A 83 2.30 7.26 -1.61
N GLU A 84 3.60 7.31 -1.34
CA GLU A 84 4.66 6.86 -2.27
C GLU A 84 4.67 5.33 -2.45
N ALA A 85 4.37 4.57 -1.40
CA ALA A 85 4.36 3.10 -1.44
C ALA A 85 2.97 2.51 -1.75
N GLY A 86 1.98 3.35 -2.06
CA GLY A 86 0.61 2.91 -2.31
C GLY A 86 0.46 2.17 -3.65
N PRO A 87 -0.59 1.34 -3.81
CA PRO A 87 -0.92 0.71 -5.09
C PRO A 87 -1.16 1.75 -6.19
N GLU A 88 -1.56 2.96 -5.84
CA GLU A 88 -1.70 4.07 -6.78
C GLU A 88 -0.35 4.51 -7.39
N ALA A 89 0.73 4.51 -6.61
CA ALA A 89 2.07 4.81 -7.11
C ALA A 89 2.60 3.68 -8.01
N ALA A 90 2.42 2.42 -7.60
CA ALA A 90 2.76 1.27 -8.44
C ALA A 90 1.95 1.23 -9.75
N ILE A 91 0.66 1.59 -9.71
CA ILE A 91 -0.19 1.70 -10.90
C ILE A 91 0.25 2.86 -11.80
N ALA A 92 0.66 3.99 -11.21
CA ALA A 92 1.19 5.13 -11.96
C ALA A 92 2.50 4.75 -12.66
N GLU A 93 3.44 4.11 -11.96
CA GLU A 93 4.71 3.64 -12.51
C GLU A 93 4.49 2.63 -13.66
N LEU A 94 3.61 1.64 -13.47
CA LEU A 94 3.24 0.71 -14.54
C LEU A 94 2.61 1.41 -15.75
N ARG A 95 1.81 2.45 -15.52
CA ARG A 95 1.18 3.22 -16.61
C ARG A 95 2.21 4.04 -17.38
N ASP A 96 3.17 4.63 -16.68
CA ASP A 96 4.27 5.38 -17.30
C ASP A 96 5.14 4.45 -18.14
N GLU A 97 5.46 3.27 -17.62
CA GLU A 97 6.21 2.23 -18.34
C GLU A 97 5.46 1.76 -19.61
N VAL A 98 4.15 1.52 -19.52
CA VAL A 98 3.32 1.19 -20.69
C VAL A 98 3.32 2.32 -21.72
N THR A 99 3.33 3.57 -21.27
CA THR A 99 3.38 4.73 -22.16
C THR A 99 4.72 4.81 -22.89
N ARG A 100 5.83 4.56 -22.18
CA ARG A 100 7.18 4.50 -22.79
C ARG A 100 7.26 3.41 -23.86
N LEU A 101 6.85 2.19 -23.53
CA LEU A 101 6.88 1.06 -24.48
C LEU A 101 6.03 1.32 -25.72
N ARG A 102 4.86 1.96 -25.57
CA ARG A 102 4.01 2.32 -26.72
C ARG A 102 4.69 3.33 -27.65
N SER A 103 5.42 4.30 -27.10
CA SER A 103 6.21 5.24 -27.90
C SER A 103 7.31 4.50 -28.67
N GLU A 104 8.11 3.69 -27.97
CA GLU A 104 9.21 2.94 -28.60
C GLU A 104 8.71 2.00 -29.72
N VAL A 105 7.56 1.35 -29.53
CA VAL A 105 6.94 0.50 -30.55
C VAL A 105 6.44 1.32 -31.75
N SER A 106 5.90 2.52 -31.52
CA SER A 106 5.50 3.43 -32.60
C SER A 106 6.70 3.84 -33.44
N ASP A 107 7.76 4.30 -32.78
CA ASP A 107 8.99 4.75 -33.43
C ASP A 107 9.65 3.62 -34.24
N LEU A 108 9.65 2.40 -33.70
CA LEU A 108 10.19 1.23 -34.40
C LEU A 108 9.36 0.89 -35.64
N ARG A 109 8.03 0.97 -35.56
CA ARG A 109 7.14 0.71 -36.69
C ARG A 109 7.34 1.72 -37.82
N GLU A 110 7.51 3.00 -37.50
CA GLU A 110 7.80 4.04 -38.49
C GLU A 110 9.14 3.79 -39.20
N ARG A 111 10.17 3.41 -38.44
CA ARG A 111 11.50 3.08 -39.00
C ARG A 111 11.47 1.86 -39.91
N VAL A 112 10.72 0.82 -39.56
CA VAL A 112 10.57 -0.38 -40.41
C VAL A 112 9.83 -0.05 -41.69
N ALA A 113 8.74 0.72 -41.61
CA ALA A 113 7.99 1.14 -42.81
C ALA A 113 8.89 1.93 -43.79
N ALA A 114 9.76 2.81 -43.28
CA ALA A 114 10.70 3.55 -44.10
C ALA A 114 11.72 2.64 -44.82
N LEU A 115 12.15 1.54 -44.21
CA LEU A 115 13.07 0.56 -44.81
C LEU A 115 12.39 -0.37 -45.80
N GLU A 116 11.10 -0.68 -45.61
CA GLU A 116 10.32 -1.52 -46.53
C GLU A 116 9.93 -0.80 -47.83
N THR A 117 10.14 0.52 -47.91
CA THR A 117 9.80 1.34 -49.09
C THR A 117 11.00 1.57 -50.03
N GLU A 118 12.19 1.07 -49.70
CA GLU A 118 13.44 1.14 -50.49
C GLU A 118 13.76 -0.21 -51.16
#